data_AF-A0A1I2KNR0-F1
#
_entry.id   AF-A0A1I2KNR0-F1
#
_cell.length_a   1.000
_cell.length_b   1.000
_cell.length_c   1.000
_cell.angle_alpha   90.00
_cell.angle_beta   90.00
_cell.angle_gamma   90.00
#
_symmetry.space_group_name_H-M   'P 1'
#
loop_
_entity.id
_entity.type
_entity.pdbx_description
1 polymer ?
#
loop_
_entity_poly.entity_id
_entity_poly.type
_entity_poly.pdbx_seq_one_letter_code
_entity_poly.pdbx_strand_id
1 'polypeptide(L)'
;MDKKNKPTQIGEILKNVTKKYAQDEAKKERDKSYDVRKIFEQMELDLISSMHKAFYFHQREEEKEGFRFEQWQLVKLREMEKYRKRNKDILGEYKVPIEKVIQETLQQSFDKGQQNVETHKGYITGEIKFPQDEIKEEVKKSNNSVSEHQEIEGDAYNKATDIEELPKAPREEGFFDVNEKKLKVLMESVNNDLNKAEYAVLRKMDDVYRQTIFKTHMYLQNGVKTLNQAIDMSTKDFLDKGINSIQYKNGANVNIASYAEMALRTANHRAMLLGEGSKRDEYGIHLVVVSAHANTCPKCEPWQGKILIDDVFSHPNKEYIEKYRDKYKLVSEAIEKGLLHPNCRHSLITYFEGVTRIPTVPDGKEAIKVYEAEQKQRALERKIRKWKRFEAGTLDEENKLISNNKVKKLQSSLRKHLKNNKELRKKYDREKARAGLNINDSSIEAEVLKEKVLNAKIKEIREYIRSKQPLKIEIGKQGKHILGHNNYIEGRSYLTISLEEAQELINKYAGTGEIKFTLKGEWDKKETITIDKEIGVNVSMLDGLETKTNSFKIHYSKKGTHIVPN
;
A
#
# COMPACT_ATOMS: atom_id res chain seq x y z
N MET A 1 -39.61 50.42 29.30
CA MET A 1 -39.37 49.05 29.81
C MET A 1 -39.06 48.16 28.62
N ASP A 2 -37.86 47.59 28.59
CA ASP A 2 -37.39 46.78 27.47
C ASP A 2 -38.03 45.40 27.41
N LYS A 3 -38.37 44.94 26.20
CA LYS A 3 -38.50 43.52 25.90
C LYS A 3 -37.46 43.16 24.85
N LYS A 4 -36.34 42.61 25.32
CA LYS A 4 -35.23 42.11 24.48
C LYS A 4 -35.73 40.92 23.65
N ASN A 5 -35.89 41.11 22.33
CA ASN A 5 -35.91 39.97 21.41
C ASN A 5 -34.53 39.29 21.47
N LYS A 6 -34.47 38.08 22.01
CA LYS A 6 -33.29 37.22 21.87
C LYS A 6 -33.17 36.82 20.39
N PRO A 7 -31.98 36.88 19.77
CA PRO A 7 -31.78 36.22 18.48
C PRO A 7 -32.02 34.71 18.67
N THR A 8 -32.71 34.08 17.72
CA THR A 8 -32.82 32.63 17.69
C THR A 8 -31.46 32.03 17.31
N GLN A 9 -31.07 30.91 17.93
CA GLN A 9 -29.75 30.28 17.71
C GLN A 9 -29.46 29.99 16.22
N ILE A 10 -30.52 29.72 15.45
CA ILE A 10 -30.50 29.53 13.99
C ILE A 10 -29.85 30.75 13.28
N GLY A 11 -30.13 31.98 13.72
CA GLY A 11 -29.56 33.20 13.13
C GLY A 11 -28.07 33.42 13.43
N GLU A 12 -27.53 32.79 14.47
CA GLU A 12 -26.10 32.79 14.77
C GLU A 12 -25.39 31.64 14.04
N ILE A 13 -26.03 30.47 13.94
CA ILE A 13 -25.54 29.33 13.14
C ILE A 13 -25.40 29.74 11.66
N LEU A 14 -26.43 30.36 11.07
CA LEU A 14 -26.41 30.77 9.66
C LEU A 14 -25.31 31.80 9.34
N LYS A 15 -24.97 32.70 10.29
CA LYS A 15 -23.84 33.64 10.11
C LYS A 15 -22.48 32.96 10.02
N ASN A 16 -22.33 31.76 10.58
CA ASN A 16 -21.07 31.01 10.57
C ASN A 16 -20.89 30.16 9.30
N VAL A 17 -21.97 29.86 8.56
CA VAL A 17 -21.94 29.09 7.29
C VAL A 17 -21.45 29.97 6.13
N THR A 18 -20.22 30.46 6.24
CA THR A 18 -19.56 31.20 5.17
C THR A 18 -19.17 30.28 4.00
N LYS A 19 -18.99 30.86 2.81
CA LYS A 19 -18.44 30.16 1.63
C LYS A 19 -17.09 29.49 1.91
N LYS A 20 -16.31 30.01 2.88
CA LYS A 20 -15.08 29.39 3.38
C LYS A 20 -15.38 28.17 4.26
N TYR A 21 -16.29 28.28 5.25
CA TYR A 21 -16.73 27.15 6.08
C TYR A 21 -17.25 25.98 5.23
N ALA A 22 -18.11 26.25 4.24
CA ALA A 22 -18.60 25.24 3.31
C ALA A 22 -17.49 24.59 2.48
N GLN A 23 -16.46 25.34 2.09
CA GLN A 23 -15.28 24.80 1.39
C GLN A 23 -14.37 23.97 2.32
N ASP A 24 -14.21 24.38 3.58
CA ASP A 24 -13.39 23.66 4.56
C ASP A 24 -14.08 22.37 5.06
N GLU A 25 -15.41 22.32 5.20
CA GLU A 25 -16.13 21.05 5.46
C GLU A 25 -16.18 20.15 4.22
N ALA A 26 -16.46 20.69 3.02
CA ALA A 26 -16.35 19.92 1.78
C ALA A 26 -14.92 19.43 1.48
N LYS A 27 -13.90 20.00 2.15
CA LYS A 27 -12.52 19.53 2.17
C LYS A 27 -12.32 18.44 3.24
N LYS A 28 -12.81 18.62 4.47
CA LYS A 28 -12.78 17.60 5.54
C LYS A 28 -13.49 16.30 5.14
N GLU A 29 -14.69 16.36 4.56
CA GLU A 29 -15.40 15.18 4.02
C GLU A 29 -14.57 14.45 2.96
N ARG A 30 -13.91 15.20 2.07
CA ARG A 30 -13.01 14.62 1.07
C ARG A 30 -11.78 14.00 1.72
N ASP A 31 -11.19 14.65 2.72
CA ASP A 31 -10.03 14.13 3.43
C ASP A 31 -10.34 12.83 4.20
N LYS A 32 -11.54 12.67 4.78
CA LYS A 32 -12.04 11.40 5.37
C LYS A 32 -12.07 10.26 4.34
N SER A 33 -12.70 10.49 3.18
CA SER A 33 -12.74 9.49 2.09
C SER A 33 -11.33 9.15 1.56
N TYR A 34 -10.40 10.09 1.64
CA TYR A 34 -9.01 9.85 1.25
C TYR A 34 -8.20 9.14 2.35
N ASP A 35 -8.58 9.22 3.64
CA ASP A 35 -7.82 8.63 4.77
C ASP A 35 -7.67 7.12 4.69
N VAL A 36 -8.71 6.36 4.37
CA VAL A 36 -8.55 4.90 4.25
C VAL A 36 -7.60 4.55 3.08
N ARG A 37 -7.64 5.28 1.96
CA ARG A 37 -6.66 5.08 0.87
C ARG A 37 -5.25 5.54 1.27
N LYS A 38 -5.11 6.67 1.98
CA LYS A 38 -3.83 7.16 2.53
C LYS A 38 -3.22 6.14 3.50
N ILE A 39 -4.05 5.44 4.29
CA ILE A 39 -3.67 4.34 5.19
C ILE A 39 -3.18 3.14 4.38
N PHE A 40 -3.96 2.64 3.41
CA PHE A 40 -3.50 1.51 2.57
C PHE A 40 -2.23 1.84 1.75
N GLU A 41 -2.05 3.09 1.29
CA GLU A 41 -0.80 3.54 0.64
C GLU A 41 0.38 3.66 1.63
N GLN A 42 0.16 3.87 2.93
CA GLN A 42 1.21 3.88 3.96
C GLN A 42 1.57 2.45 4.40
N MET A 43 0.57 1.61 4.68
CA MET A 43 0.73 0.20 5.04
C MET A 43 1.52 -0.58 3.98
N GLU A 44 1.35 -0.26 2.69
CA GLU A 44 2.18 -0.82 1.61
C GLU A 44 3.68 -0.48 1.77
N LEU A 45 4.01 0.71 2.28
CA LEU A 45 5.38 1.21 2.47
C LEU A 45 6.00 0.67 3.77
N ASP A 46 5.19 0.50 4.83
CA ASP A 46 5.65 -0.09 6.10
C ASP A 46 5.97 -1.58 5.93
N LEU A 47 5.17 -2.31 5.15
CA LEU A 47 5.45 -3.70 4.74
C LEU A 47 6.73 -3.82 3.90
N ILE A 48 7.02 -2.84 3.03
CA ILE A 48 8.30 -2.75 2.31
C ILE A 48 9.45 -2.54 3.29
N SER A 49 9.31 -1.63 4.27
CA SER A 49 10.33 -1.39 5.31
C SER A 49 10.60 -2.63 6.15
N SER A 50 9.55 -3.36 6.57
CA SER A 50 9.63 -4.66 7.26
C SER A 50 10.43 -5.68 6.42
N MET A 51 10.14 -5.77 5.12
CA MET A 51 10.85 -6.67 4.19
C MET A 51 12.33 -6.30 4.04
N HIS A 52 12.65 -5.02 3.83
CA HIS A 52 14.02 -4.55 3.66
C HIS A 52 14.86 -4.80 4.92
N LYS A 53 14.30 -4.54 6.11
CA LYS A 53 14.97 -4.77 7.40
C LYS A 53 15.24 -6.25 7.64
N ALA A 54 14.25 -7.13 7.44
CA ALA A 54 14.43 -8.57 7.58
C ALA A 54 15.50 -9.13 6.61
N PHE A 55 15.51 -8.63 5.37
CA PHE A 55 16.51 -8.99 4.35
C PHE A 55 17.93 -8.53 4.71
N TYR A 56 18.09 -7.30 5.23
CA TYR A 56 19.38 -6.76 5.67
C TYR A 56 19.98 -7.56 6.84
N PHE A 57 19.18 -7.89 7.86
CA PHE A 57 19.66 -8.69 9.00
C PHE A 57 20.12 -10.09 8.58
N HIS A 58 19.38 -10.77 7.68
CA HIS A 58 19.82 -12.05 7.12
C HIS A 58 21.21 -11.98 6.48
N GLN A 59 21.48 -10.95 5.68
CA GLN A 59 22.77 -10.83 4.99
C GLN A 59 23.92 -10.47 5.95
N ARG A 60 23.67 -9.71 7.01
CA ARG A 60 24.68 -9.46 8.05
C ARG A 60 25.01 -10.70 8.86
N GLU A 61 24.06 -11.59 9.09
CA GLU A 61 24.34 -12.91 9.67
C GLU A 61 25.15 -13.79 8.68
N GLU A 62 24.81 -13.81 7.40
CA GLU A 62 25.58 -14.53 6.35
C GLU A 62 27.03 -14.01 6.20
N GLU A 63 27.27 -12.70 6.31
CA GLU A 63 28.62 -12.12 6.24
C GLU A 63 29.42 -12.30 7.54
N LYS A 64 28.78 -12.22 8.71
CA LYS A 64 29.43 -12.31 10.02
C LYS A 64 29.94 -13.72 10.35
N GLU A 65 29.19 -14.76 10.01
CA GLU A 65 29.57 -16.14 10.32
C GLU A 65 30.56 -16.76 9.31
N GLY A 66 30.88 -16.05 8.22
CA GLY A 66 31.98 -16.37 7.29
C GLY A 66 31.83 -17.64 6.43
N PHE A 67 30.81 -18.46 6.67
CA PHE A 67 30.55 -19.74 6.00
C PHE A 67 29.09 -19.88 5.57
N ARG A 68 28.82 -20.75 4.57
CA ARG A 68 27.48 -21.08 4.07
C ARG A 68 27.10 -22.51 4.49
N PHE A 69 26.25 -22.66 5.50
CA PHE A 69 25.86 -23.96 6.08
C PHE A 69 24.41 -24.38 5.75
N GLU A 70 24.17 -25.69 5.62
CA GLU A 70 22.83 -26.26 5.34
C GLU A 70 21.80 -26.05 6.47
N GLN A 71 22.24 -25.87 7.72
CA GLN A 71 21.34 -25.64 8.87
C GLN A 71 20.62 -24.28 8.83
N TRP A 72 20.94 -23.40 7.87
CA TRP A 72 20.30 -22.08 7.70
C TRP A 72 18.77 -22.13 7.51
N GLN A 73 18.18 -23.29 7.18
CA GLN A 73 16.73 -23.46 7.12
C GLN A 73 16.05 -23.04 8.44
N LEU A 74 16.65 -23.35 9.59
CA LEU A 74 16.13 -22.97 10.91
C LEU A 74 16.32 -21.48 11.25
N VAL A 75 17.32 -20.81 10.66
CA VAL A 75 17.48 -19.34 10.77
C VAL A 75 16.43 -18.64 9.90
N LYS A 76 16.28 -19.10 8.65
CA LYS A 76 15.23 -18.66 7.72
C LYS A 76 13.83 -18.80 8.31
N LEU A 77 13.49 -19.96 8.87
CA LEU A 77 12.17 -20.18 9.46
C LEU A 77 11.91 -19.20 10.62
N ARG A 78 12.87 -18.99 11.52
CA ARG A 78 12.74 -18.03 12.63
C ARG A 78 12.60 -16.57 12.17
N GLU A 79 13.38 -16.10 11.20
CA GLU A 79 13.18 -14.74 10.65
C GLU A 79 11.94 -14.62 9.78
N MET A 80 11.52 -15.68 9.09
CA MET A 80 10.21 -15.74 8.41
C MET A 80 9.07 -15.59 9.42
N GLU A 81 9.15 -16.23 10.58
CA GLU A 81 8.19 -16.06 11.68
C GLU A 81 8.23 -14.65 12.27
N LYS A 82 9.41 -14.06 12.50
CA LYS A 82 9.53 -12.65 12.89
C LYS A 82 9.00 -11.69 11.82
N TYR A 83 9.18 -11.97 10.53
CA TYR A 83 8.65 -11.19 9.41
C TYR A 83 7.12 -11.29 9.31
N ARG A 84 6.57 -12.51 9.41
CA ARG A 84 5.12 -12.76 9.50
C ARG A 84 4.50 -12.04 10.69
N LYS A 85 5.15 -12.10 11.86
CA LYS A 85 4.71 -11.38 13.06
C LYS A 85 4.74 -9.86 12.84
N ARG A 86 5.90 -9.28 12.45
CA ARG A 86 6.02 -7.85 12.13
C ARG A 86 4.94 -7.37 11.16
N ASN A 87 4.67 -8.13 10.09
CA ASN A 87 3.64 -7.78 9.11
C ASN A 87 2.21 -7.88 9.67
N LYS A 88 1.93 -8.87 10.53
CA LYS A 88 0.64 -8.98 11.22
C LYS A 88 0.43 -7.83 12.22
N ASP A 89 1.49 -7.46 12.95
CA ASP A 89 1.46 -6.38 13.93
C ASP A 89 1.20 -5.03 13.22
N ILE A 90 1.90 -4.73 12.11
CA ILE A 90 1.67 -3.56 11.24
C ILE A 90 0.21 -3.50 10.73
N LEU A 91 -0.36 -4.63 10.30
CA LEU A 91 -1.76 -4.68 9.85
C LEU A 91 -2.76 -4.47 11.01
N GLY A 92 -2.45 -5.00 12.20
CA GLY A 92 -3.24 -4.81 13.41
C GLY A 92 -3.34 -3.34 13.82
N GLU A 93 -2.25 -2.56 13.71
CA GLU A 93 -2.23 -1.12 13.99
C GLU A 93 -3.23 -0.35 13.09
N TYR A 94 -3.35 -0.72 11.81
CA TYR A 94 -4.24 -0.05 10.87
C TYR A 94 -5.69 -0.54 10.91
N LYS A 95 -5.95 -1.75 11.39
CA LYS A 95 -7.29 -2.37 11.34
C LYS A 95 -8.38 -1.57 12.06
N VAL A 96 -8.20 -1.25 13.34
CA VAL A 96 -9.22 -0.54 14.14
C VAL A 96 -9.49 0.89 13.60
N PRO A 97 -8.46 1.68 13.21
CA PRO A 97 -8.68 2.93 12.48
C PRO A 97 -9.49 2.77 11.18
N ILE A 98 -9.23 1.73 10.37
CA ILE A 98 -9.96 1.48 9.12
C ILE A 98 -11.43 1.16 9.41
N GLU A 99 -11.72 0.20 10.30
CA GLU A 99 -13.10 -0.21 10.63
C GLU A 99 -13.93 0.96 11.19
N LYS A 100 -13.34 1.79 12.05
CA LYS A 100 -13.97 3.00 12.59
C LYS A 100 -14.27 4.04 11.49
N VAL A 101 -13.29 4.38 10.65
CA VAL A 101 -13.49 5.38 9.57
C VAL A 101 -14.52 4.91 8.56
N ILE A 102 -14.65 3.60 8.31
CA ILE A 102 -15.70 3.01 7.47
C ILE A 102 -17.08 3.25 8.08
N GLN A 103 -17.29 2.88 9.34
CA GLN A 103 -18.57 3.07 10.02
C GLN A 103 -18.98 4.55 10.05
N GLU A 104 -18.09 5.44 10.49
CA GLU A 104 -18.35 6.88 10.52
C GLU A 104 -18.66 7.46 9.14
N THR A 105 -17.91 7.07 8.10
CA THR A 105 -18.10 7.59 6.73
C THR A 105 -19.39 7.07 6.11
N LEU A 106 -19.75 5.81 6.32
CA LEU A 106 -20.98 5.22 5.78
C LEU A 106 -22.23 5.78 6.47
N GLN A 107 -22.20 5.95 7.79
CA GLN A 107 -23.29 6.60 8.52
C GLN A 107 -23.50 8.05 8.04
N GLN A 108 -22.45 8.86 8.04
CA GLN A 108 -22.51 10.25 7.55
C GLN A 108 -23.00 10.37 6.09
N SER A 109 -22.80 9.33 5.28
CA SER A 109 -23.32 9.30 3.91
C SER A 109 -24.83 9.02 3.88
N PHE A 110 -25.31 8.12 4.74
CA PHE A 110 -26.73 7.81 4.92
C PHE A 110 -27.50 9.01 5.50
N ASP A 111 -27.00 9.61 6.58
CA ASP A 111 -27.61 10.80 7.22
C ASP A 111 -27.74 11.96 6.19
N LYS A 112 -26.70 12.14 5.36
CA LYS A 112 -26.68 13.10 4.26
C LYS A 112 -27.67 12.77 3.14
N GLY A 113 -27.88 11.48 2.87
CA GLY A 113 -28.93 11.01 1.96
C GLY A 113 -30.33 11.37 2.44
N GLN A 114 -30.62 11.21 3.74
CA GLN A 114 -31.88 11.66 4.32
C GLN A 114 -32.04 13.19 4.15
N GLN A 115 -31.01 13.96 4.53
CA GLN A 115 -31.01 15.43 4.42
C GLN A 115 -31.18 15.93 2.98
N ASN A 116 -30.65 15.22 1.97
CA ASN A 116 -30.84 15.56 0.55
C ASN A 116 -32.35 15.61 0.20
N VAL A 117 -33.12 14.61 0.62
CA VAL A 117 -34.55 14.47 0.27
C VAL A 117 -35.42 15.43 1.08
N GLU A 118 -35.11 15.62 2.38
CA GLU A 118 -35.75 16.64 3.23
C GLU A 118 -35.57 18.04 2.63
N THR A 119 -34.34 18.39 2.26
CA THR A 119 -34.00 19.68 1.65
C THR A 119 -34.69 19.86 0.29
N HIS A 120 -34.72 18.81 -0.55
CA HIS A 120 -35.37 18.87 -1.85
C HIS A 120 -36.89 19.05 -1.73
N LYS A 121 -37.54 18.34 -0.80
CA LYS A 121 -38.96 18.52 -0.47
C LYS A 121 -39.22 19.94 0.01
N GLY A 122 -38.43 20.46 0.95
CA GLY A 122 -38.63 21.81 1.51
C GLY A 122 -38.54 22.93 0.46
N TYR A 123 -37.66 22.81 -0.55
CA TYR A 123 -37.64 23.74 -1.70
C TYR A 123 -38.86 23.61 -2.62
N ILE A 124 -39.50 22.43 -2.66
CA ILE A 124 -40.66 22.13 -3.51
C ILE A 124 -41.98 22.55 -2.86
N THR A 125 -42.13 22.34 -1.54
CA THR A 125 -43.31 22.76 -0.76
C THR A 125 -43.28 24.25 -0.37
N GLY A 126 -42.13 24.92 -0.53
CA GLY A 126 -41.94 26.32 -0.17
C GLY A 126 -41.63 26.56 1.31
N GLU A 127 -41.49 25.49 2.11
CA GLU A 127 -41.00 25.53 3.50
C GLU A 127 -39.59 26.13 3.59
N ILE A 128 -38.76 25.86 2.58
CA ILE A 128 -37.42 26.45 2.41
C ILE A 128 -37.48 27.42 1.23
N LYS A 129 -37.36 28.73 1.53
CA LYS A 129 -37.27 29.76 0.49
C LYS A 129 -35.94 29.66 -0.26
N PHE A 130 -35.99 29.82 -1.58
CA PHE A 130 -34.79 30.01 -2.40
C PHE A 130 -34.04 31.28 -1.96
N PRO A 131 -32.69 31.27 -1.91
CA PRO A 131 -31.89 32.48 -1.76
C PRO A 131 -31.95 33.35 -3.04
N GLN A 132 -33.03 34.12 -3.19
CA GLN A 132 -33.32 34.85 -4.43
C GLN A 132 -32.28 35.95 -4.78
N ASP A 133 -31.61 36.53 -3.78
CA ASP A 133 -30.91 37.82 -3.91
C ASP A 133 -29.40 37.75 -4.22
N GLU A 134 -28.72 36.60 -4.03
CA GLU A 134 -27.26 36.49 -4.24
C GLU A 134 -26.84 35.93 -5.62
N ILE A 135 -27.79 35.40 -6.42
CA ILE A 135 -27.46 34.53 -7.56
C ILE A 135 -26.98 35.31 -8.82
N LYS A 136 -27.20 36.62 -8.92
CA LYS A 136 -27.04 37.39 -10.17
C LYS A 136 -25.61 37.51 -10.72
N GLU A 137 -24.55 37.29 -9.93
CA GLU A 137 -23.16 37.34 -10.42
C GLU A 137 -22.52 35.95 -10.68
N GLU A 138 -22.89 34.90 -9.95
CA GLU A 138 -22.17 33.62 -10.04
C GLU A 138 -22.56 32.78 -11.27
N VAL A 139 -23.76 32.99 -11.84
CA VAL A 139 -24.29 32.21 -12.99
C VAL A 139 -23.38 32.28 -14.23
N LYS A 140 -22.54 33.31 -14.39
CA LYS A 140 -21.54 33.37 -15.49
C LYS A 140 -20.29 32.50 -15.26
N LYS A 141 -20.17 31.81 -14.11
CA LYS A 141 -18.98 30.99 -13.74
C LYS A 141 -19.29 29.54 -13.36
N SER A 142 -20.56 29.13 -13.32
CA SER A 142 -20.98 27.78 -12.85
C SER A 142 -21.97 27.06 -13.77
N ASN A 143 -21.79 27.13 -15.10
CA ASN A 143 -22.56 26.30 -16.04
C ASN A 143 -22.12 24.82 -15.98
N ASN A 144 -22.62 24.10 -14.97
CA ASN A 144 -22.65 22.65 -14.86
C ASN A 144 -24.12 22.20 -14.75
N SER A 145 -24.52 21.21 -15.58
CA SER A 145 -25.62 20.25 -15.35
C SER A 145 -27.04 20.75 -14.99
N VAL A 146 -27.87 21.11 -16.01
CA VAL A 146 -29.38 21.18 -16.03
C VAL A 146 -29.89 21.13 -17.52
N SER A 147 -31.18 20.81 -17.82
CA SER A 147 -32.00 20.50 -19.07
C SER A 147 -32.49 19.01 -19.18
N GLU A 148 -33.35 18.49 -20.10
CA GLU A 148 -33.78 17.03 -20.17
C GLU A 148 -34.33 16.64 -21.58
N HIS A 149 -34.76 15.43 -22.02
CA HIS A 149 -35.21 14.11 -21.46
C HIS A 149 -34.48 12.91 -22.17
N GLN A 150 -34.72 11.57 -22.07
CA GLN A 150 -35.88 10.62 -21.89
C GLN A 150 -36.72 10.38 -23.17
N GLU A 151 -37.32 9.21 -23.54
CA GLU A 151 -37.76 7.91 -22.93
C GLU A 151 -37.58 6.71 -23.92
N ILE A 152 -37.70 5.39 -23.61
CA ILE A 152 -37.42 4.60 -22.38
C ILE A 152 -36.89 3.16 -22.69
N GLU A 153 -37.76 2.13 -22.85
CA GLU A 153 -37.61 0.74 -23.45
C GLU A 153 -36.47 -0.22 -22.97
N GLY A 154 -36.48 -1.57 -23.03
CA GLY A 154 -37.45 -2.66 -23.35
C GLY A 154 -36.83 -4.09 -23.10
N ASP A 155 -37.61 -5.20 -23.13
CA ASP A 155 -37.21 -6.53 -22.56
C ASP A 155 -37.91 -7.82 -23.08
N ALA A 156 -37.20 -8.98 -23.15
CA ALA A 156 -37.71 -10.39 -22.99
C ALA A 156 -36.61 -11.51 -23.03
N TYR A 157 -36.44 -12.30 -21.93
CA TYR A 157 -35.90 -13.70 -21.81
C TYR A 157 -34.52 -14.13 -22.46
N ASN A 158 -33.75 -15.16 -22.03
CA ASN A 158 -33.83 -16.16 -20.94
C ASN A 158 -32.44 -16.77 -20.51
N LYS A 159 -32.31 -17.19 -19.25
CA LYS A 159 -31.46 -18.24 -18.60
C LYS A 159 -30.04 -18.66 -19.08
N ALA A 160 -29.10 -18.62 -18.13
CA ALA A 160 -28.23 -19.75 -17.70
C ALA A 160 -27.90 -19.58 -16.19
N THR A 161 -27.56 -20.64 -15.44
CA THR A 161 -27.70 -20.67 -13.96
C THR A 161 -26.40 -21.01 -13.16
N ASP A 162 -26.56 -21.13 -11.84
CA ASP A 162 -25.69 -21.79 -10.85
C ASP A 162 -24.62 -20.94 -10.12
N ILE A 163 -25.07 -20.15 -9.14
CA ILE A 163 -24.32 -19.77 -7.93
C ILE A 163 -25.30 -19.87 -6.74
N GLU A 164 -24.83 -20.35 -5.58
CA GLU A 164 -25.64 -20.55 -4.37
C GLU A 164 -26.37 -19.27 -3.91
N GLU A 165 -27.64 -19.40 -3.52
CA GLU A 165 -28.40 -18.29 -2.93
C GLU A 165 -27.89 -17.98 -1.52
N LEU A 166 -27.54 -16.72 -1.27
CA LEU A 166 -27.39 -16.21 0.09
C LEU A 166 -28.73 -16.31 0.84
N PRO A 167 -28.73 -16.58 2.16
CA PRO A 167 -29.96 -16.79 2.92
C PRO A 167 -30.88 -15.57 2.83
N LYS A 168 -32.09 -15.80 2.30
CA LYS A 168 -33.14 -14.78 2.22
C LYS A 168 -33.56 -14.40 3.63
N ALA A 169 -33.40 -13.13 3.98
CA ALA A 169 -33.83 -12.60 5.27
C ALA A 169 -35.34 -12.82 5.47
N PRO A 170 -35.80 -13.12 6.71
CA PRO A 170 -37.22 -13.24 6.99
C PRO A 170 -37.95 -11.91 6.73
N ARG A 171 -39.22 -11.99 6.32
CA ARG A 171 -40.11 -10.84 6.28
C ARG A 171 -40.63 -10.58 7.68
N GLU A 172 -40.16 -9.52 8.32
CA GLU A 172 -40.59 -9.12 9.67
C GLU A 172 -41.00 -7.64 9.71
N GLU A 173 -41.88 -7.33 10.66
CA GLU A 173 -42.72 -6.13 10.62
C GLU A 173 -42.02 -4.92 11.25
N GLY A 174 -41.41 -4.07 10.42
CA GLY A 174 -40.72 -2.85 10.87
C GLY A 174 -40.45 -1.87 9.73
N PHE A 175 -41.45 -1.07 9.36
CA PHE A 175 -41.46 -0.23 8.14
C PHE A 175 -40.21 0.66 7.97
N PHE A 176 -39.76 1.32 9.05
CA PHE A 176 -38.60 2.23 9.02
C PHE A 176 -37.23 1.50 9.15
N ASP A 177 -37.23 0.29 9.71
CA ASP A 177 -36.04 -0.41 10.22
C ASP A 177 -35.23 -1.12 9.09
N VAL A 178 -35.82 -1.23 7.90
CA VAL A 178 -35.26 -2.00 6.78
C VAL A 178 -33.99 -1.36 6.19
N ASN A 179 -33.96 -0.05 6.02
CA ASN A 179 -32.81 0.62 5.41
C ASN A 179 -31.61 0.80 6.37
N GLU A 180 -31.84 0.88 7.68
CA GLU A 180 -30.78 0.77 8.69
C GLU A 180 -30.18 -0.65 8.73
N LYS A 181 -31.02 -1.69 8.65
CA LYS A 181 -30.57 -3.09 8.48
C LYS A 181 -29.73 -3.27 7.20
N LYS A 182 -30.17 -2.72 6.06
CA LYS A 182 -29.37 -2.71 4.81
C LYS A 182 -28.04 -1.97 4.97
N LEU A 183 -28.01 -0.83 5.68
CA LEU A 183 -26.78 -0.06 5.96
C LEU A 183 -25.79 -0.87 6.82
N LYS A 184 -26.28 -1.54 7.87
CA LYS A 184 -25.45 -2.41 8.72
C LYS A 184 -24.84 -3.57 7.92
N VAL A 185 -25.64 -4.27 7.11
CA VAL A 185 -25.16 -5.34 6.22
C VAL A 185 -24.14 -4.81 5.20
N LEU A 186 -24.30 -3.58 4.71
CA LEU A 186 -23.32 -2.93 3.84
C LEU A 186 -21.99 -2.64 4.57
N MET A 187 -22.03 -2.14 5.81
CA MET A 187 -20.83 -1.95 6.63
C MET A 187 -20.10 -3.29 6.89
N GLU A 188 -20.86 -4.33 7.28
CA GLU A 188 -20.33 -5.69 7.52
C GLU A 188 -19.72 -6.30 6.26
N SER A 189 -20.35 -6.15 5.09
CA SER A 189 -19.83 -6.62 3.80
C SER A 189 -18.52 -5.93 3.43
N VAL A 190 -18.41 -4.60 3.62
CA VAL A 190 -17.19 -3.83 3.32
C VAL A 190 -16.06 -4.23 4.26
N ASN A 191 -16.33 -4.38 5.55
CA ASN A 191 -15.33 -4.84 6.53
C ASN A 191 -14.88 -6.27 6.21
N ASN A 192 -15.80 -7.17 5.86
CA ASN A 192 -15.46 -8.55 5.48
C ASN A 192 -14.57 -8.60 4.23
N ASP A 193 -14.89 -7.83 3.19
CA ASP A 193 -14.08 -7.79 1.95
C ASP A 193 -12.70 -7.16 2.15
N LEU A 194 -12.55 -6.18 3.05
CA LEU A 194 -11.25 -5.63 3.43
C LEU A 194 -10.44 -6.58 4.34
N ASN A 195 -11.09 -7.33 5.24
CA ASN A 195 -10.45 -8.41 6.00
C ASN A 195 -9.96 -9.53 5.06
N LYS A 196 -10.74 -9.93 4.05
CA LYS A 196 -10.28 -10.88 3.00
C LYS A 196 -9.06 -10.33 2.24
N ALA A 197 -9.08 -9.04 1.90
CA ALA A 197 -7.95 -8.37 1.26
C ALA A 197 -6.70 -8.38 2.16
N GLU A 198 -6.84 -8.12 3.46
CA GLU A 198 -5.77 -8.19 4.47
C GLU A 198 -5.08 -9.57 4.49
N TYR A 199 -5.84 -10.67 4.60
CA TYR A 199 -5.29 -12.03 4.53
C TYR A 199 -4.59 -12.30 3.19
N ALA A 200 -5.13 -11.80 2.09
CA ALA A 200 -4.48 -11.90 0.77
C ALA A 200 -3.17 -11.09 0.70
N VAL A 201 -3.07 -9.94 1.39
CA VAL A 201 -1.79 -9.22 1.56
C VAL A 201 -0.79 -10.09 2.31
N LEU A 202 -1.13 -10.56 3.52
CA LEU A 202 -0.20 -11.34 4.36
C LEU A 202 0.38 -12.54 3.61
N ARG A 203 -0.47 -13.32 2.93
CA ARG A 203 -0.03 -14.44 2.08
C ARG A 203 0.87 -13.98 0.94
N LYS A 204 0.52 -12.88 0.26
CA LYS A 204 1.32 -12.36 -0.85
C LYS A 204 2.67 -11.80 -0.40
N MET A 205 2.77 -11.25 0.81
CA MET A 205 4.03 -10.81 1.40
C MET A 205 4.94 -11.99 1.71
N ASP A 206 4.39 -13.07 2.27
CA ASP A 206 5.13 -14.33 2.51
C ASP A 206 5.68 -14.93 1.21
N ASP A 207 4.83 -15.05 0.19
CA ASP A 207 5.19 -15.57 -1.14
C ASP A 207 6.26 -14.71 -1.83
N VAL A 208 6.12 -13.37 -1.79
CA VAL A 208 7.09 -12.46 -2.43
C VAL A 208 8.42 -12.46 -1.67
N TYR A 209 8.41 -12.45 -0.34
CA TYR A 209 9.64 -12.52 0.47
C TYR A 209 10.43 -13.80 0.18
N ARG A 210 9.74 -14.95 0.13
CA ARG A 210 10.31 -16.25 -0.26
C ARG A 210 10.93 -16.23 -1.66
N GLN A 211 10.18 -15.73 -2.66
CA GLN A 211 10.67 -15.60 -4.04
C GLN A 211 11.88 -14.65 -4.13
N THR A 212 11.85 -13.53 -3.43
CA THR A 212 12.91 -12.53 -3.35
C THR A 212 14.20 -13.12 -2.78
N ILE A 213 14.14 -13.82 -1.65
CA ILE A 213 15.31 -14.50 -1.06
C ILE A 213 15.88 -15.54 -2.02
N PHE A 214 15.04 -16.40 -2.59
CA PHE A 214 15.48 -17.46 -3.52
C PHE A 214 16.15 -16.88 -4.78
N LYS A 215 15.51 -15.89 -5.41
CA LYS A 215 16.01 -15.22 -6.63
C LYS A 215 17.33 -14.48 -6.37
N THR A 216 17.45 -13.80 -5.22
CA THR A 216 18.70 -13.13 -4.82
C THR A 216 19.82 -14.15 -4.62
N HIS A 217 19.57 -15.21 -3.85
CA HIS A 217 20.56 -16.24 -3.56
C HIS A 217 21.10 -16.85 -4.87
N MET A 218 20.23 -17.14 -5.84
CA MET A 218 20.64 -17.63 -7.17
C MET A 218 21.53 -16.64 -7.93
N TYR A 219 21.26 -15.33 -7.91
CA TYR A 219 22.15 -14.36 -8.60
C TYR A 219 23.50 -14.18 -7.89
N LEU A 220 23.53 -14.25 -6.56
CA LEU A 220 24.76 -14.12 -5.76
C LEU A 220 25.62 -15.39 -5.83
N GLN A 221 25.00 -16.57 -5.81
CA GLN A 221 25.68 -17.86 -5.90
C GLN A 221 26.33 -18.07 -7.27
N ASN A 222 25.73 -17.54 -8.33
CA ASN A 222 26.28 -17.56 -9.69
C ASN A 222 27.14 -16.32 -10.03
N GLY A 223 27.39 -15.40 -9.08
CA GLY A 223 28.24 -14.21 -9.28
C GLY A 223 27.71 -13.16 -10.28
N VAL A 224 26.45 -13.27 -10.73
CA VAL A 224 25.88 -12.45 -11.82
C VAL A 224 25.55 -11.02 -11.39
N LYS A 225 25.42 -10.77 -10.08
CA LYS A 225 25.14 -9.45 -9.48
C LYS A 225 25.90 -9.25 -8.18
N THR A 226 26.23 -7.99 -7.89
CA THR A 226 26.74 -7.60 -6.57
C THR A 226 25.62 -7.61 -5.52
N LEU A 227 25.98 -7.63 -4.23
CA LEU A 227 25.02 -7.63 -3.11
C LEU A 227 23.95 -6.54 -3.26
N ASN A 228 24.39 -5.29 -3.46
CA ASN A 228 23.52 -4.13 -3.66
C ASN A 228 22.64 -4.26 -4.90
N GLN A 229 23.16 -4.78 -6.02
CA GLN A 229 22.35 -4.99 -7.23
C GLN A 229 21.31 -6.11 -7.06
N ALA A 230 21.57 -7.10 -6.20
CA ALA A 230 20.64 -8.18 -5.90
C ALA A 230 19.55 -7.74 -4.91
N ILE A 231 19.91 -6.97 -3.86
CA ILE A 231 18.98 -6.23 -3.01
C ILE A 231 18.05 -5.38 -3.88
N ASP A 232 18.64 -4.51 -4.71
CA ASP A 232 17.87 -3.52 -5.46
C ASP A 232 17.02 -4.18 -6.57
N MET A 233 17.45 -5.29 -7.18
CA MET A 233 16.61 -6.08 -8.10
C MET A 233 15.41 -6.74 -7.38
N SER A 234 15.59 -7.21 -6.15
CA SER A 234 14.52 -7.81 -5.36
C SER A 234 13.51 -6.78 -4.85
N THR A 235 14.01 -5.65 -4.35
CA THR A 235 13.24 -4.44 -4.05
C THR A 235 12.48 -3.94 -5.28
N LYS A 236 13.11 -3.94 -6.46
CA LYS A 236 12.52 -3.60 -7.77
C LYS A 236 11.40 -4.54 -8.19
N ASP A 237 11.60 -5.85 -8.05
CA ASP A 237 10.56 -6.85 -8.30
C ASP A 237 9.34 -6.66 -7.37
N PHE A 238 9.55 -6.19 -6.13
CA PHE A 238 8.46 -5.81 -5.23
C PHE A 238 7.79 -4.51 -5.68
N LEU A 239 8.53 -3.41 -5.81
CA LEU A 239 8.00 -2.06 -6.09
C LEU A 239 7.29 -1.96 -7.46
N ASP A 240 7.78 -2.71 -8.45
CA ASP A 240 7.18 -2.79 -9.78
C ASP A 240 5.82 -3.52 -9.75
N LYS A 241 5.71 -4.59 -8.95
CA LYS A 241 4.45 -5.33 -8.74
C LYS A 241 3.50 -4.54 -7.84
N GLY A 242 3.96 -4.13 -6.66
CA GLY A 242 3.13 -3.63 -5.55
C GLY A 242 2.28 -4.73 -4.92
N ILE A 243 1.49 -4.36 -3.90
CA ILE A 243 0.54 -5.28 -3.25
C ILE A 243 -0.69 -5.47 -4.15
N ASN A 244 -0.51 -6.30 -5.18
CA ASN A 244 -1.54 -6.73 -6.12
C ASN A 244 -1.99 -8.17 -5.77
N SER A 245 -2.45 -8.36 -4.54
CA SER A 245 -2.94 -9.64 -4.01
C SER A 245 -4.38 -9.98 -4.40
N ILE A 246 -5.12 -9.00 -4.93
CA ILE A 246 -6.56 -9.10 -5.19
C ILE A 246 -6.78 -9.34 -6.69
N GLN A 247 -7.42 -10.45 -7.03
CA GLN A 247 -7.77 -10.82 -8.40
C GLN A 247 -9.28 -10.66 -8.64
N TYR A 248 -9.66 -10.05 -9.76
CA TYR A 248 -11.05 -9.99 -10.22
C TYR A 248 -11.46 -11.26 -10.98
N LYS A 249 -12.77 -11.49 -11.13
CA LYS A 249 -13.35 -12.63 -11.88
C LYS A 249 -12.82 -12.77 -13.32
N ASN A 250 -12.31 -11.68 -13.93
CA ASN A 250 -11.68 -11.68 -15.26
C ASN A 250 -10.15 -11.92 -15.23
N GLY A 251 -9.61 -12.47 -14.14
CA GLY A 251 -8.19 -12.76 -13.96
C GLY A 251 -7.28 -11.55 -13.70
N ALA A 252 -7.80 -10.31 -13.78
CA ALA A 252 -7.01 -9.10 -13.61
C ALA A 252 -6.66 -8.85 -12.14
N ASN A 253 -5.36 -8.69 -11.86
CA ASN A 253 -4.87 -8.35 -10.52
C ASN A 253 -4.89 -6.82 -10.29
N VAL A 254 -5.35 -6.39 -9.12
CA VAL A 254 -5.43 -4.97 -8.72
C VAL A 254 -4.69 -4.71 -7.41
N ASN A 255 -4.10 -3.51 -7.32
CA ASN A 255 -3.44 -2.99 -6.12
C ASN A 255 -4.46 -2.72 -5.00
N ILE A 256 -4.15 -3.14 -3.76
CA ILE A 256 -5.09 -3.04 -2.62
C ILE A 256 -5.62 -1.62 -2.37
N ALA A 257 -4.77 -0.58 -2.43
CA ALA A 257 -5.23 0.80 -2.23
C ALA A 257 -6.20 1.28 -3.33
N SER A 258 -6.10 0.69 -4.54
CA SER A 258 -7.03 0.95 -5.65
C SER A 258 -8.34 0.14 -5.53
N TYR A 259 -8.29 -1.05 -4.92
CA TYR A 259 -9.47 -1.84 -4.57
C TYR A 259 -10.26 -1.18 -3.43
N ALA A 260 -9.58 -0.76 -2.36
CA ALA A 260 -10.19 -0.03 -1.25
C ALA A 260 -10.88 1.26 -1.72
N GLU A 261 -10.21 2.10 -2.55
CA GLU A 261 -10.84 3.30 -3.14
C GLU A 261 -12.11 2.98 -3.95
N MET A 262 -12.16 1.82 -4.62
CA MET A 262 -13.36 1.36 -5.34
C MET A 262 -14.47 0.90 -4.39
N ALA A 263 -14.15 -0.01 -3.47
CA ALA A 263 -15.12 -0.59 -2.53
C ALA A 263 -15.76 0.52 -1.69
N LEU A 264 -14.93 1.39 -1.10
CA LEU A 264 -15.37 2.47 -0.22
C LEU A 264 -16.19 3.53 -0.97
N ARG A 265 -15.80 3.94 -2.18
CA ARG A 265 -16.63 4.90 -2.95
C ARG A 265 -17.96 4.29 -3.36
N THR A 266 -17.98 2.99 -3.69
CA THR A 266 -19.22 2.29 -4.06
C THR A 266 -20.15 2.11 -2.84
N ALA A 267 -19.58 1.83 -1.67
CA ALA A 267 -20.34 1.71 -0.42
C ALA A 267 -20.85 3.07 0.10
N ASN A 268 -20.02 4.11 0.12
CA ASN A 268 -20.41 5.49 0.45
C ASN A 268 -21.59 5.96 -0.40
N HIS A 269 -21.53 5.73 -1.71
CA HIS A 269 -22.61 6.07 -2.63
C HIS A 269 -23.89 5.25 -2.35
N ARG A 270 -23.77 3.94 -2.07
CA ARG A 270 -24.92 3.09 -1.70
C ARG A 270 -25.55 3.49 -0.36
N ALA A 271 -24.75 3.88 0.63
CA ALA A 271 -25.24 4.37 1.92
C ALA A 271 -26.05 5.67 1.74
N MET A 272 -25.56 6.60 0.91
CA MET A 272 -26.32 7.80 0.53
C MET A 272 -27.67 7.47 -0.13
N LEU A 273 -27.68 6.55 -1.11
CA LEU A 273 -28.91 6.13 -1.77
C LEU A 273 -29.89 5.43 -0.81
N LEU A 274 -29.42 4.64 0.16
CA LEU A 274 -30.24 4.05 1.22
C LEU A 274 -30.85 5.12 2.15
N GLY A 275 -30.11 6.18 2.48
CA GLY A 275 -30.61 7.30 3.27
C GLY A 275 -31.67 8.10 2.52
N GLU A 276 -31.46 8.36 1.22
CA GLU A 276 -32.47 8.99 0.37
C GLU A 276 -33.72 8.10 0.25
N GLY A 277 -33.53 6.79 0.03
CA GLY A 277 -34.61 5.79 -0.03
C GLY A 277 -35.45 5.72 1.25
N SER A 278 -34.82 5.82 2.42
CA SER A 278 -35.50 5.93 3.72
C SER A 278 -36.47 7.12 3.81
N LYS A 279 -36.11 8.27 3.20
CA LYS A 279 -37.01 9.44 3.14
C LYS A 279 -38.02 9.38 1.99
N ARG A 280 -37.72 8.66 0.90
CA ARG A 280 -38.70 8.30 -0.14
C ARG A 280 -39.83 7.46 0.44
N ASP A 281 -39.50 6.51 1.32
CA ASP A 281 -40.46 5.68 2.05
C ASP A 281 -41.32 6.50 3.03
N GLU A 282 -40.71 7.39 3.82
CA GLU A 282 -41.43 8.32 4.72
C GLU A 282 -42.44 9.22 3.99
N TYR A 283 -42.16 9.56 2.72
CA TYR A 283 -43.00 10.47 1.92
C TYR A 283 -43.92 9.77 0.91
N GLY A 284 -43.78 8.46 0.69
CA GLY A 284 -44.52 7.72 -0.34
C GLY A 284 -44.16 8.13 -1.78
N ILE A 285 -42.92 8.61 -2.02
CA ILE A 285 -42.46 9.12 -3.32
C ILE A 285 -41.25 8.32 -3.78
N HIS A 286 -41.52 7.26 -4.54
CA HIS A 286 -40.54 6.26 -4.97
C HIS A 286 -40.05 6.48 -6.42
N LEU A 287 -40.45 7.57 -7.09
CA LEU A 287 -39.90 7.94 -8.39
C LEU A 287 -38.56 8.66 -8.22
N VAL A 288 -37.58 8.31 -9.07
CA VAL A 288 -36.23 8.89 -9.06
C VAL A 288 -35.72 9.14 -10.48
N VAL A 289 -35.12 10.30 -10.73
CA VAL A 289 -34.42 10.60 -11.99
C VAL A 289 -32.91 10.40 -11.84
N VAL A 290 -32.33 9.61 -12.75
CA VAL A 290 -30.88 9.39 -12.83
C VAL A 290 -30.18 10.66 -13.32
N SER A 291 -29.24 11.18 -12.55
CA SER A 291 -28.43 12.35 -12.93
C SER A 291 -27.66 12.16 -14.26
N ALA A 292 -27.29 13.26 -14.92
CA ALA A 292 -26.56 13.24 -16.19
C ALA A 292 -25.17 13.89 -16.09
N HIS A 293 -24.18 13.34 -16.81
CA HIS A 293 -22.76 13.72 -16.72
C HIS A 293 -22.06 13.66 -18.09
N ALA A 294 -21.39 14.75 -18.49
CA ALA A 294 -20.65 14.86 -19.76
C ALA A 294 -19.38 13.96 -19.87
N ASN A 295 -19.21 13.00 -18.96
CA ASN A 295 -18.20 11.94 -19.03
C ASN A 295 -18.72 10.61 -18.48
N THR A 296 -19.99 10.29 -18.77
CA THR A 296 -20.59 8.99 -18.44
C THR A 296 -19.84 7.81 -19.08
N CYS A 297 -20.05 6.62 -18.53
CA CYS A 297 -19.52 5.38 -19.10
C CYS A 297 -20.58 4.72 -20.02
N PRO A 298 -20.17 3.83 -20.95
CA PRO A 298 -21.11 3.09 -21.80
C PRO A 298 -22.16 2.23 -21.07
N LYS A 299 -22.02 1.99 -19.75
CA LYS A 299 -23.00 1.24 -18.94
C LYS A 299 -24.10 2.12 -18.33
N CYS A 300 -23.84 3.41 -18.14
CA CYS A 300 -24.79 4.35 -17.55
C CYS A 300 -25.34 5.34 -18.56
N GLU A 301 -24.71 5.47 -19.74
CA GLU A 301 -25.19 6.29 -20.85
C GLU A 301 -26.67 6.02 -21.20
N PRO A 302 -27.15 4.75 -21.30
CA PRO A 302 -28.56 4.46 -21.62
C PRO A 302 -29.57 4.78 -20.50
N TRP A 303 -29.07 5.27 -19.35
CA TRP A 303 -29.84 5.51 -18.13
C TRP A 303 -29.81 6.95 -17.65
N GLN A 304 -28.97 7.82 -18.20
CA GLN A 304 -28.95 9.24 -17.84
C GLN A 304 -30.30 9.90 -18.15
N GLY A 305 -30.78 10.79 -17.28
CA GLY A 305 -32.04 11.49 -17.50
C GLY A 305 -33.22 10.53 -17.68
N LYS A 306 -33.23 9.41 -16.91
CA LYS A 306 -34.37 8.49 -16.83
C LYS A 306 -34.99 8.50 -15.43
N ILE A 307 -36.29 8.75 -15.38
CA ILE A 307 -37.18 8.43 -14.26
C ILE A 307 -37.29 6.91 -14.17
N LEU A 308 -37.11 6.40 -12.95
CA LEU A 308 -37.20 5.00 -12.56
C LEU A 308 -38.02 4.89 -11.26
N ILE A 309 -38.55 3.71 -10.99
CA ILE A 309 -39.16 3.36 -9.70
C ILE A 309 -38.06 2.77 -8.80
N ASP A 310 -37.78 3.40 -7.65
CA ASP A 310 -36.75 3.00 -6.69
C ASP A 310 -37.23 1.82 -5.82
N ASP A 311 -37.20 0.62 -6.40
CA ASP A 311 -37.54 -0.66 -5.75
C ASP A 311 -36.36 -1.30 -4.98
N VAL A 312 -35.21 -0.61 -4.92
CA VAL A 312 -33.95 -1.15 -4.36
C VAL A 312 -33.57 -0.44 -3.07
N PHE A 313 -33.61 0.89 -3.06
CA PHE A 313 -33.28 1.72 -1.91
C PHE A 313 -34.53 2.18 -1.17
N SER A 314 -35.68 2.29 -1.85
CA SER A 314 -37.00 2.47 -1.24
C SER A 314 -37.89 1.24 -1.44
N HIS A 315 -39.10 1.23 -0.87
CA HIS A 315 -40.00 0.08 -0.76
C HIS A 315 -41.44 0.43 -1.21
N PRO A 316 -41.65 0.80 -2.49
CA PRO A 316 -42.99 1.08 -3.02
C PRO A 316 -43.96 -0.09 -2.82
N ASN A 317 -45.21 0.21 -2.45
CA ASN A 317 -46.25 -0.81 -2.39
C ASN A 317 -46.60 -1.32 -3.81
N LYS A 318 -47.30 -2.46 -3.91
CA LYS A 318 -47.64 -3.06 -5.21
C LYS A 318 -48.47 -2.13 -6.11
N GLU A 319 -49.38 -1.36 -5.52
CA GLU A 319 -50.28 -0.43 -6.23
C GLU A 319 -49.49 0.73 -6.85
N TYR A 320 -48.48 1.25 -6.15
CA TYR A 320 -47.55 2.25 -6.64
C TYR A 320 -46.73 1.71 -7.81
N ILE A 321 -46.20 0.49 -7.69
CA ILE A 321 -45.49 -0.15 -8.80
C ILE A 321 -46.42 -0.30 -10.01
N GLU A 322 -47.64 -0.82 -9.82
CA GLU A 322 -48.59 -1.04 -10.93
C GLU A 322 -49.02 0.28 -11.60
N LYS A 323 -49.29 1.34 -10.81
CA LYS A 323 -49.62 2.70 -11.30
C LYS A 323 -48.56 3.27 -12.25
N TYR A 324 -47.29 2.91 -12.05
CA TYR A 324 -46.15 3.51 -12.75
C TYR A 324 -45.39 2.54 -13.68
N ARG A 325 -45.62 1.22 -13.62
CA ARG A 325 -44.89 0.20 -14.41
C ARG A 325 -44.93 0.47 -15.91
N ASP A 326 -46.08 0.90 -16.43
CA ASP A 326 -46.28 1.18 -17.85
C ASP A 326 -45.57 2.45 -18.34
N LYS A 327 -44.98 3.23 -17.41
CA LYS A 327 -44.26 4.48 -17.68
C LYS A 327 -42.79 4.42 -17.32
N TYR A 328 -42.46 3.82 -16.17
CA TYR A 328 -41.16 3.92 -15.52
C TYR A 328 -40.60 2.54 -15.17
N LYS A 329 -39.36 2.29 -15.59
CA LYS A 329 -38.63 1.05 -15.32
C LYS A 329 -38.16 0.98 -13.87
N LEU A 330 -37.89 -0.24 -13.39
CA LEU A 330 -37.38 -0.46 -12.04
C LEU A 330 -35.89 -0.10 -11.93
N VAL A 331 -35.47 0.40 -10.76
CA VAL A 331 -34.05 0.62 -10.47
C VAL A 331 -33.30 -0.72 -10.42
N SER A 332 -33.94 -1.81 -9.99
CA SER A 332 -33.36 -3.17 -10.04
C SER A 332 -32.96 -3.60 -11.46
N GLU A 333 -33.88 -3.47 -12.43
CA GLU A 333 -33.66 -3.77 -13.85
C GLU A 333 -32.52 -2.91 -14.43
N ALA A 334 -32.49 -1.62 -14.08
CA ALA A 334 -31.44 -0.71 -14.51
C ALA A 334 -30.06 -1.11 -13.94
N ILE A 335 -30.00 -1.54 -12.68
CA ILE A 335 -28.76 -2.02 -12.02
C ILE A 335 -28.27 -3.32 -12.66
N GLU A 336 -29.15 -4.27 -12.97
CA GLU A 336 -28.80 -5.51 -13.69
C GLU A 336 -28.17 -5.18 -15.05
N LYS A 337 -28.77 -4.23 -15.78
CA LYS A 337 -28.26 -3.70 -17.06
C LYS A 337 -27.04 -2.76 -16.92
N GLY A 338 -26.55 -2.52 -15.70
CA GLY A 338 -25.24 -1.91 -15.43
C GLY A 338 -25.23 -0.51 -14.82
N LEU A 339 -26.40 0.05 -14.47
CA LEU A 339 -26.50 1.27 -13.67
C LEU A 339 -25.91 1.05 -12.25
N LEU A 340 -25.46 2.12 -11.58
CA LEU A 340 -24.84 2.08 -10.24
C LEU A 340 -23.70 1.04 -10.06
N HIS A 341 -23.02 0.67 -11.15
CA HIS A 341 -21.87 -0.24 -11.12
C HIS A 341 -20.74 0.25 -10.16
N PRO A 342 -19.81 -0.62 -9.72
CA PRO A 342 -18.69 -0.21 -8.88
C PRO A 342 -17.90 0.95 -9.50
N ASN A 343 -17.49 1.94 -8.70
CA ASN A 343 -16.90 3.21 -9.15
C ASN A 343 -17.82 4.20 -9.94
N CYS A 344 -19.13 3.95 -10.07
CA CYS A 344 -20.10 4.89 -10.70
C CYS A 344 -20.16 6.27 -9.99
N ARG A 345 -20.79 7.26 -10.63
CA ARG A 345 -20.96 8.67 -10.19
C ARG A 345 -22.39 9.20 -10.28
N HIS A 346 -23.32 8.41 -10.82
CA HIS A 346 -24.70 8.84 -11.10
C HIS A 346 -25.53 8.71 -9.81
N SER A 347 -25.95 9.83 -9.22
CA SER A 347 -26.97 9.84 -8.17
C SER A 347 -28.37 9.61 -8.75
N LEU A 348 -29.28 9.15 -7.88
CA LEU A 348 -30.72 9.09 -8.10
C LEU A 348 -31.35 10.30 -7.40
N ILE A 349 -31.94 11.23 -8.14
CA ILE A 349 -32.58 12.44 -7.58
C ILE A 349 -34.07 12.13 -7.40
N THR A 350 -34.67 12.41 -6.24
CA THR A 350 -36.10 12.15 -6.03
C THR A 350 -36.96 12.98 -7.00
N TYR A 351 -37.88 12.32 -7.71
CA TYR A 351 -38.70 12.93 -8.76
C TYR A 351 -40.13 13.19 -8.27
N PHE A 352 -40.50 14.46 -8.21
CA PHE A 352 -41.85 14.94 -7.91
C PHE A 352 -42.56 15.28 -9.22
N GLU A 353 -43.63 14.55 -9.56
CA GLU A 353 -44.36 14.75 -10.82
C GLU A 353 -44.80 16.22 -11.00
N GLY A 354 -44.50 16.79 -12.17
CA GLY A 354 -44.85 18.18 -12.50
C GLY A 354 -44.00 19.27 -11.82
N VAL A 355 -43.10 18.93 -10.89
CA VAL A 355 -42.24 19.91 -10.18
C VAL A 355 -40.74 19.65 -10.36
N THR A 356 -40.29 18.40 -10.27
CA THR A 356 -38.86 18.10 -10.39
C THR A 356 -38.36 18.43 -11.78
N ARG A 357 -37.39 19.34 -11.80
CA ARG A 357 -36.55 19.62 -12.95
C ARG A 357 -35.32 18.69 -12.93
N ILE A 358 -34.98 18.09 -14.07
CA ILE A 358 -34.23 18.89 -15.02
C ILE A 358 -32.81 18.39 -15.50
N PRO A 359 -32.31 17.12 -15.53
CA PRO A 359 -30.88 16.82 -15.84
C PRO A 359 -30.57 16.20 -17.26
N THR A 360 -29.92 16.96 -18.17
CA THR A 360 -29.88 16.65 -19.62
C THR A 360 -28.85 15.62 -19.96
N VAL A 361 -29.22 14.69 -20.82
CA VAL A 361 -28.28 13.76 -21.45
C VAL A 361 -27.40 14.52 -22.46
N PRO A 362 -26.09 14.69 -22.21
CA PRO A 362 -25.16 15.16 -23.24
C PRO A 362 -24.98 14.05 -24.27
N ASP A 363 -24.62 14.36 -25.53
CA ASP A 363 -24.43 13.32 -26.57
C ASP A 363 -23.58 12.16 -26.04
N GLY A 364 -24.16 10.96 -26.04
CA GLY A 364 -23.49 9.75 -25.57
C GLY A 364 -22.18 9.48 -26.29
N LYS A 365 -22.09 9.81 -27.59
CA LYS A 365 -20.86 9.62 -28.37
C LYS A 365 -19.76 10.58 -27.91
N GLU A 366 -20.05 11.84 -27.60
CA GLU A 366 -19.11 12.76 -26.98
C GLU A 366 -18.78 12.40 -25.52
N ALA A 367 -19.77 12.06 -24.70
CA ALA A 367 -19.54 11.68 -23.31
C ALA A 367 -18.65 10.43 -23.17
N ILE A 368 -18.81 9.44 -24.06
CA ILE A 368 -17.94 8.25 -24.14
C ILE A 368 -16.52 8.62 -24.59
N LYS A 369 -16.33 9.53 -25.56
CA LYS A 369 -14.98 10.04 -25.93
C LYS A 369 -14.29 10.71 -24.74
N VAL A 370 -15.00 11.57 -23.99
CA VAL A 370 -14.45 12.26 -22.81
C VAL A 370 -14.15 11.25 -21.69
N TYR A 371 -15.00 10.23 -21.50
CA TYR A 371 -14.74 9.13 -20.56
C TYR A 371 -13.48 8.33 -20.93
N GLU A 372 -13.32 7.94 -22.21
CA GLU A 372 -12.09 7.30 -22.68
C GLU A 372 -10.85 8.16 -22.45
N ALA A 373 -10.94 9.46 -22.77
CA ALA A 373 -9.87 10.41 -22.52
C ALA A 373 -9.54 10.50 -21.02
N GLU A 374 -10.54 10.43 -20.13
CA GLU A 374 -10.30 10.33 -18.70
C GLU A 374 -9.61 9.00 -18.33
N GLN A 375 -10.03 7.85 -18.89
CA GLN A 375 -9.36 6.56 -18.62
C GLN A 375 -7.89 6.57 -19.07
N LYS A 376 -7.59 7.21 -20.20
CA LYS A 376 -6.22 7.46 -20.70
C LYS A 376 -5.43 8.34 -19.71
N GLN A 377 -6.04 9.39 -19.13
CA GLN A 377 -5.45 10.14 -18.00
C GLN A 377 -5.20 9.25 -16.76
N ARG A 378 -6.19 8.46 -16.31
CA ARG A 378 -6.05 7.59 -15.12
C ARG A 378 -5.01 6.48 -15.33
N ALA A 379 -4.78 6.03 -16.56
CA ALA A 379 -3.68 5.11 -16.89
C ALA A 379 -2.31 5.79 -16.75
N LEU A 380 -2.16 7.04 -17.19
CA LEU A 380 -0.92 7.82 -17.02
C LEU A 380 -0.65 8.16 -15.54
N GLU A 381 -1.66 8.60 -14.79
CA GLU A 381 -1.53 8.89 -13.34
C GLU A 381 -1.10 7.64 -12.54
N ARG A 382 -1.67 6.46 -12.85
CA ARG A 382 -1.23 5.18 -12.25
C ARG A 382 0.23 4.85 -12.58
N LYS A 383 0.65 5.04 -13.84
CA LYS A 383 2.06 4.83 -14.25
C LYS A 383 3.01 5.80 -13.54
N ILE A 384 2.62 7.07 -13.35
CA ILE A 384 3.43 8.06 -12.62
C ILE A 384 3.57 7.66 -11.15
N ARG A 385 2.48 7.29 -10.46
CA ARG A 385 2.56 6.82 -9.06
C ARG A 385 3.44 5.58 -8.92
N LYS A 386 3.33 4.60 -9.83
CA LYS A 386 4.20 3.40 -9.85
C LYS A 386 5.69 3.79 -9.89
N TRP A 387 6.12 4.63 -10.84
CA TRP A 387 7.53 5.03 -10.94
C TRP A 387 8.01 5.92 -9.80
N LYS A 388 7.14 6.69 -9.14
CA LYS A 388 7.51 7.46 -7.93
C LYS A 388 7.65 6.60 -6.66
N ARG A 389 6.80 5.59 -6.45
CA ARG A 389 7.02 4.60 -5.38
C ARG A 389 8.33 3.86 -5.59
N PHE A 390 8.63 3.53 -6.85
CA PHE A 390 9.90 2.92 -7.24
C PHE A 390 11.09 3.82 -6.92
N GLU A 391 11.05 5.07 -7.39
CA GLU A 391 12.06 6.10 -7.14
C GLU A 391 12.33 6.35 -5.65
N ALA A 392 11.29 6.22 -4.81
CA ALA A 392 11.45 6.25 -3.36
C ALA A 392 12.15 4.99 -2.82
N GLY A 393 11.65 3.78 -3.11
CA GLY A 393 12.11 2.56 -2.45
C GLY A 393 13.45 1.97 -2.92
N THR A 394 14.04 2.49 -4.01
CA THR A 394 15.26 1.95 -4.63
C THR A 394 16.52 2.62 -4.03
N LEU A 395 17.55 1.83 -3.69
CA LEU A 395 18.78 2.30 -3.05
C LEU A 395 19.89 2.63 -4.07
N ASP A 396 19.86 2.00 -5.25
CA ASP A 396 20.82 2.25 -6.35
C ASP A 396 20.53 3.57 -7.09
N GLU A 397 21.57 4.40 -7.23
CA GLU A 397 21.50 5.70 -7.92
C GLU A 397 21.19 5.58 -9.42
N GLU A 398 21.62 4.50 -10.08
CA GLU A 398 21.27 4.28 -11.49
C GLU A 398 19.75 4.03 -11.63
N ASN A 399 19.19 3.16 -10.79
CA ASN A 399 17.76 2.92 -10.70
C ASN A 399 16.94 4.16 -10.30
N LYS A 400 17.43 5.03 -9.41
CA LYS A 400 16.81 6.34 -9.11
C LYS A 400 16.77 7.22 -10.36
N LEU A 401 17.90 7.40 -11.04
CA LEU A 401 18.01 8.24 -12.24
C LEU A 401 17.11 7.75 -13.39
N ILE A 402 17.08 6.43 -13.64
CA ILE A 402 16.19 5.80 -14.63
C ILE A 402 14.72 6.10 -14.30
N SER A 403 14.34 6.06 -13.03
CA SER A 403 12.95 6.21 -12.58
C SER A 403 12.49 7.66 -12.62
N ASN A 404 13.33 8.60 -12.15
CA ASN A 404 13.12 10.04 -12.29
C ASN A 404 12.90 10.44 -13.77
N ASN A 405 13.70 9.88 -14.67
CA ASN A 405 13.55 10.10 -16.12
C ASN A 405 12.25 9.51 -16.70
N LYS A 406 11.78 8.36 -16.20
CA LYS A 406 10.46 7.80 -16.57
C LYS A 406 9.31 8.65 -16.03
N VAL A 407 9.39 9.15 -14.80
CA VAL A 407 8.42 10.10 -14.22
C VAL A 407 8.34 11.38 -15.06
N LYS A 408 9.48 12.00 -15.39
CA LYS A 408 9.57 13.18 -16.28
C LYS A 408 8.91 12.93 -17.64
N LYS A 409 9.22 11.81 -18.30
CA LYS A 409 8.61 11.42 -19.60
C LYS A 409 7.09 11.25 -19.47
N LEU A 410 6.60 10.51 -18.48
CA LEU A 410 5.15 10.30 -18.28
C LEU A 410 4.39 11.58 -17.93
N GLN A 411 4.98 12.48 -17.12
CA GLN A 411 4.41 13.79 -16.82
C GLN A 411 4.45 14.74 -18.04
N SER A 412 5.34 14.52 -19.01
CA SER A 412 5.28 15.20 -20.31
C SER A 412 4.10 14.67 -21.15
N SER A 413 3.98 13.34 -21.28
CA SER A 413 2.86 12.69 -21.99
C SER A 413 1.50 13.09 -21.42
N LEU A 414 1.37 13.18 -20.08
CA LEU A 414 0.13 13.63 -19.43
C LEU A 414 -0.15 15.13 -19.65
N ARG A 415 0.87 15.99 -19.68
CA ARG A 415 0.70 17.40 -20.08
C ARG A 415 0.25 17.52 -21.54
N LYS A 416 0.79 16.72 -22.46
CA LYS A 416 0.32 16.66 -23.86
C LYS A 416 -1.11 16.14 -23.96
N HIS A 417 -1.46 15.09 -23.22
CA HIS A 417 -2.83 14.55 -23.17
C HIS A 417 -3.84 15.59 -22.69
N LEU A 418 -3.55 16.31 -21.61
CA LEU A 418 -4.40 17.38 -21.09
C LEU A 418 -4.48 18.60 -22.03
N LYS A 419 -3.40 18.96 -22.75
CA LYS A 419 -3.46 20.02 -23.79
C LYS A 419 -4.41 19.65 -24.94
N ASN A 420 -4.53 18.35 -25.25
CA ASN A 420 -5.36 17.83 -26.33
C ASN A 420 -6.83 17.57 -25.93
N ASN A 421 -7.16 17.58 -24.64
CA ASN A 421 -8.51 17.30 -24.11
C ASN A 421 -8.82 18.35 -23.03
N LYS A 422 -9.36 19.51 -23.43
CA LYS A 422 -9.50 20.72 -22.58
C LYS A 422 -10.52 20.54 -21.44
N GLU A 423 -11.37 19.54 -21.58
CA GLU A 423 -12.43 19.11 -20.66
C GLU A 423 -11.82 18.47 -19.41
N LEU A 424 -10.63 17.87 -19.55
CA LEU A 424 -9.94 17.13 -18.50
C LEU A 424 -9.10 18.05 -17.61
N ARG A 425 -9.22 17.86 -16.29
CA ARG A 425 -8.46 18.63 -15.29
C ARG A 425 -7.42 17.76 -14.59
N LYS A 426 -6.23 18.34 -14.37
CA LYS A 426 -5.17 17.75 -13.55
C LYS A 426 -5.56 17.80 -12.06
N LYS A 427 -5.35 16.70 -11.33
CA LYS A 427 -5.41 16.69 -9.85
C LYS A 427 -4.05 16.25 -9.30
N TYR A 428 -3.28 17.19 -8.75
CA TYR A 428 -1.89 16.98 -8.34
C TYR A 428 -1.72 15.83 -7.33
N ASP A 429 -2.69 15.65 -6.43
CA ASP A 429 -2.67 14.59 -5.41
C ASP A 429 -2.75 13.18 -6.00
N ARG A 430 -3.28 13.03 -7.23
CA ARG A 430 -3.29 11.74 -7.95
C ARG A 430 -1.93 11.38 -8.57
N GLU A 431 -0.98 12.32 -8.57
CA GLU A 431 0.43 12.14 -8.96
C GLU A 431 1.41 12.15 -7.77
N LYS A 432 0.95 12.43 -6.55
CA LYS A 432 1.80 12.30 -5.36
C LYS A 432 2.05 10.81 -5.11
N ALA A 433 3.32 10.42 -5.01
CA ALA A 433 3.67 9.45 -3.98
C ALA A 433 3.73 10.23 -2.67
N ARG A 434 3.27 9.64 -1.57
CA ARG A 434 3.56 10.18 -0.24
C ARG A 434 5.05 9.97 0.06
N ALA A 435 5.60 10.80 0.93
CA ALA A 435 6.98 10.68 1.40
C ALA A 435 7.13 9.53 2.42
N GLY A 436 6.83 8.30 2.01
CA GLY A 436 7.17 7.09 2.76
C GLY A 436 8.65 6.74 2.61
N LEU A 437 9.52 7.72 2.89
CA LEU A 437 10.92 7.59 3.31
C LEU A 437 11.29 8.85 4.14
N ASN A 438 10.50 9.18 5.16
CA ASN A 438 11.11 9.57 6.42
C ASN A 438 11.39 8.28 7.19
N ILE A 439 12.37 7.49 6.70
CA ILE A 439 13.04 6.57 7.60
C ILE A 439 13.86 7.46 8.53
N ASN A 440 13.57 7.40 9.83
CA ASN A 440 14.44 8.01 10.85
C ASN A 440 15.68 7.11 11.05
N ASP A 441 16.35 6.80 9.94
CA ASP A 441 17.53 5.95 9.84
C ASP A 441 18.82 6.75 10.07
N SER A 442 18.79 7.81 10.89
CA SER A 442 20.02 8.43 11.40
C SER A 442 20.89 7.41 12.18
N SER A 443 20.29 6.28 12.60
CA SER A 443 20.96 5.05 12.99
C SER A 443 21.47 4.22 11.79
N ILE A 444 20.60 3.77 10.88
CA ILE A 444 20.95 2.81 9.82
C ILE A 444 21.78 3.44 8.69
N GLU A 445 21.51 4.67 8.24
CA GLU A 445 22.40 5.39 7.31
C GLU A 445 23.79 5.58 7.91
N ALA A 446 23.88 5.89 9.21
CA ALA A 446 25.16 5.99 9.91
C ALA A 446 25.82 4.61 10.11
N GLU A 447 25.06 3.53 10.28
CA GLU A 447 25.56 2.16 10.32
C GLU A 447 26.11 1.74 8.95
N VAL A 448 25.34 1.91 7.87
CA VAL A 448 25.73 1.69 6.48
C VAL A 448 26.94 2.54 6.08
N LEU A 449 27.06 3.79 6.56
CA LEU A 449 28.22 4.64 6.29
C LEU A 449 29.47 4.14 7.04
N LYS A 450 29.34 3.74 8.31
CA LYS A 450 30.42 3.09 9.08
C LYS A 450 30.85 1.77 8.43
N GLU A 451 29.91 0.97 7.96
CA GLU A 451 30.11 -0.34 7.33
C GLU A 451 30.78 -0.20 5.95
N LYS A 452 30.41 0.82 5.15
CA LYS A 452 31.14 1.20 3.92
C LYS A 452 32.60 1.59 4.21
N VAL A 453 32.86 2.39 5.24
CA VAL A 453 34.22 2.77 5.66
C VAL A 453 35.01 1.58 6.20
N LEU A 454 34.37 0.68 6.96
CA LEU A 454 34.99 -0.53 7.48
C LEU A 454 35.36 -1.51 6.34
N ASN A 455 34.46 -1.70 5.38
CA ASN A 455 34.69 -2.58 4.23
C ASN A 455 35.77 -2.03 3.28
N ALA A 456 35.88 -0.71 3.14
CA ALA A 456 37.02 -0.07 2.45
C ALA A 456 38.35 -0.38 3.17
N LYS A 457 38.43 -0.16 4.49
CA LYS A 457 39.61 -0.52 5.31
C LYS A 457 39.95 -2.01 5.21
N ILE A 458 38.96 -2.90 5.30
CA ILE A 458 39.16 -4.36 5.17
C ILE A 458 39.76 -4.71 3.80
N LYS A 459 39.31 -4.07 2.72
CA LYS A 459 39.89 -4.26 1.38
C LYS A 459 41.36 -3.82 1.35
N GLU A 460 41.66 -2.61 1.82
CA GLU A 460 43.03 -2.07 1.89
C GLU A 460 43.97 -2.97 2.72
N ILE A 461 43.51 -3.48 3.86
CA ILE A 461 44.28 -4.39 4.72
C ILE A 461 44.51 -5.74 4.02
N ARG A 462 43.50 -6.33 3.36
CA ARG A 462 43.67 -7.58 2.60
C ARG A 462 44.64 -7.41 1.42
N GLU A 463 44.60 -6.26 0.75
CA GLU A 463 45.54 -5.92 -0.33
C GLU A 463 46.96 -5.71 0.20
N TYR A 464 47.13 -5.05 1.36
CA TYR A 464 48.41 -4.95 2.06
C TYR A 464 48.97 -6.32 2.49
N ILE A 465 48.14 -7.19 3.08
CA ILE A 465 48.55 -8.53 3.53
C ILE A 465 49.10 -9.34 2.34
N ARG A 466 48.42 -9.32 1.20
CA ARG A 466 48.79 -10.11 0.01
C ARG A 466 49.97 -9.54 -0.77
N SER A 467 50.27 -8.24 -0.65
CA SER A 467 51.29 -7.56 -1.48
C SER A 467 52.56 -7.12 -0.74
N LYS A 468 52.50 -6.89 0.57
CA LYS A 468 53.56 -6.19 1.33
C LYS A 468 53.89 -6.77 2.70
N GLN A 469 53.02 -7.60 3.28
CA GLN A 469 53.22 -8.17 4.62
C GLN A 469 54.10 -9.43 4.56
N PRO A 470 55.20 -9.52 5.32
CA PRO A 470 55.97 -10.76 5.43
C PRO A 470 55.12 -11.89 6.04
N LEU A 471 55.02 -13.02 5.33
CA LEU A 471 54.23 -14.21 5.71
C LEU A 471 55.06 -15.37 6.27
N LYS A 472 56.38 -15.21 6.40
CA LYS A 472 57.26 -16.24 6.95
C LYS A 472 57.11 -16.35 8.48
N ILE A 473 57.03 -17.56 9.00
CA ILE A 473 56.92 -17.83 10.44
C ILE A 473 58.15 -17.31 11.21
N GLU A 474 57.89 -16.50 12.24
CA GLU A 474 58.86 -16.12 13.25
C GLU A 474 58.99 -17.23 14.31
N ILE A 475 59.94 -18.15 14.12
CA ILE A 475 60.16 -19.35 14.96
C ILE A 475 60.14 -19.02 16.46
N GLY A 476 60.85 -17.97 16.90
CA GLY A 476 60.89 -17.56 18.32
C GLY A 476 59.57 -17.02 18.90
N LYS A 477 58.56 -16.76 18.06
CA LYS A 477 57.17 -16.50 18.49
C LYS A 477 56.31 -17.75 18.38
N GLN A 478 56.47 -18.52 17.30
CA GLN A 478 55.73 -19.76 17.06
C GLN A 478 56.04 -20.83 18.12
N GLY A 479 57.29 -20.90 18.59
CA GLY A 479 57.71 -21.82 19.65
C GLY A 479 57.00 -21.62 20.99
N LYS A 480 56.32 -20.47 21.20
CA LYS A 480 55.43 -20.25 22.37
C LYS A 480 54.13 -21.04 22.31
N HIS A 481 53.88 -21.72 21.19
CA HIS A 481 52.66 -22.41 20.81
C HIS A 481 52.97 -23.79 20.17
N ILE A 482 54.11 -24.39 20.53
CA ILE A 482 54.53 -25.73 20.11
C ILE A 482 55.04 -26.47 21.36
N LEU A 483 54.42 -27.62 21.70
CA LEU A 483 54.87 -28.45 22.82
C LEU A 483 56.33 -28.92 22.61
N GLY A 484 57.10 -28.95 23.70
CA GLY A 484 58.51 -29.37 23.68
C GLY A 484 59.51 -28.36 23.07
N HIS A 485 59.06 -27.25 22.48
CA HIS A 485 59.96 -26.20 22.02
C HIS A 485 60.55 -25.44 23.23
N ASN A 486 61.84 -25.09 23.19
CA ASN A 486 62.53 -24.33 24.26
C ASN A 486 61.98 -22.90 24.55
N ASN A 487 60.91 -22.49 23.87
CA ASN A 487 60.23 -21.21 24.06
C ASN A 487 58.75 -21.40 24.44
N TYR A 488 58.30 -22.66 24.63
CA TYR A 488 56.93 -22.96 25.02
C TYR A 488 56.60 -22.33 26.37
N ILE A 489 55.36 -21.89 26.53
CA ILE A 489 54.84 -21.33 27.78
C ILE A 489 53.66 -22.20 28.17
N GLU A 490 53.77 -22.86 29.31
CA GLU A 490 52.74 -23.73 29.86
C GLU A 490 51.40 -22.99 30.03
N GLY A 491 50.29 -23.69 29.81
CA GLY A 491 48.95 -23.08 29.78
C GLY A 491 48.63 -22.26 28.52
N ARG A 492 49.36 -22.42 27.40
CA ARG A 492 49.03 -21.80 26.11
C ARG A 492 48.52 -22.79 25.07
N SER A 493 47.51 -22.37 24.32
CA SER A 493 47.04 -23.02 23.09
C SER A 493 48.21 -23.37 22.16
N TYR A 494 48.32 -24.63 21.74
CA TYR A 494 49.47 -25.18 21.01
C TYR A 494 49.07 -25.94 19.73
N LEU A 495 49.96 -25.98 18.74
CA LEU A 495 49.74 -26.72 17.50
C LEU A 495 49.92 -28.23 17.69
N THR A 496 49.12 -29.01 16.96
CA THR A 496 49.28 -30.47 16.77
C THR A 496 49.79 -30.82 15.36
N ILE A 497 49.93 -29.84 14.48
CA ILE A 497 50.45 -29.93 13.11
C ILE A 497 51.94 -29.55 13.04
N SER A 498 52.60 -29.88 11.93
CA SER A 498 54.01 -29.54 11.70
C SER A 498 54.22 -28.03 11.44
N LEU A 499 55.47 -27.57 11.51
CA LEU A 499 55.85 -26.19 11.18
C LEU A 499 55.69 -25.88 9.67
N GLU A 500 55.88 -26.89 8.84
CA GLU A 500 55.66 -26.83 7.39
C GLU A 500 54.16 -26.67 7.09
N GLU A 501 53.31 -27.52 7.69
CA GLU A 501 51.85 -27.42 7.58
C GLU A 501 51.35 -26.05 8.09
N ALA A 502 51.89 -25.55 9.19
CA ALA A 502 51.58 -24.22 9.71
C ALA A 502 51.96 -23.10 8.72
N GLN A 503 53.10 -23.23 8.03
CA GLN A 503 53.53 -22.26 7.02
C GLN A 503 52.67 -22.34 5.75
N GLU A 504 52.23 -23.53 5.33
CA GLU A 504 51.26 -23.71 4.24
C GLU A 504 49.90 -23.07 4.56
N LEU A 505 49.39 -23.24 5.78
CA LEU A 505 48.14 -22.61 6.22
C LEU A 505 48.23 -21.08 6.15
N ILE A 506 49.33 -20.47 6.57
CA ILE A 506 49.54 -19.02 6.40
C ILE A 506 49.55 -18.66 4.91
N ASN A 507 50.35 -19.35 4.09
CA ASN A 507 50.47 -19.05 2.66
C ASN A 507 49.13 -19.17 1.90
N LYS A 508 48.25 -20.07 2.34
CA LYS A 508 46.94 -20.34 1.73
C LYS A 508 45.83 -19.41 2.19
N TYR A 509 45.83 -18.97 3.46
CA TYR A 509 44.72 -18.25 4.08
C TYR A 509 45.05 -16.81 4.56
N ALA A 510 46.28 -16.33 4.39
CA ALA A 510 46.65 -14.96 4.74
C ALA A 510 45.81 -13.92 3.98
N GLY A 511 45.08 -13.08 4.72
CA GLY A 511 44.18 -12.07 4.16
C GLY A 511 42.90 -12.67 3.55
N THR A 512 42.50 -13.88 3.94
CA THR A 512 41.15 -14.42 3.69
C THR A 512 40.30 -14.48 4.96
N GLY A 513 40.88 -14.30 6.14
CA GLY A 513 40.21 -14.45 7.43
C GLY A 513 39.37 -13.24 7.86
N GLU A 514 38.82 -13.36 9.08
CA GLU A 514 38.09 -12.30 9.78
C GLU A 514 39.09 -11.34 10.44
N ILE A 515 39.27 -10.14 9.86
CA ILE A 515 40.25 -9.15 10.31
C ILE A 515 39.78 -8.48 11.61
N LYS A 516 40.63 -8.51 12.65
CA LYS A 516 40.33 -7.93 13.96
C LYS A 516 40.78 -6.47 14.04
N PHE A 517 39.96 -5.64 14.69
CA PHE A 517 40.20 -4.21 14.90
C PHE A 517 40.26 -3.88 16.39
N THR A 518 41.02 -2.84 16.74
CA THR A 518 41.05 -2.27 18.09
C THR A 518 39.77 -1.47 18.37
N LEU A 519 39.52 -1.12 19.64
CA LEU A 519 38.43 -0.22 20.04
C LEU A 519 38.50 1.18 19.37
N LYS A 520 39.63 1.54 18.73
CA LYS A 520 39.80 2.78 17.96
C LYS A 520 39.53 2.63 16.46
N GLY A 521 39.16 1.44 15.99
CA GLY A 521 38.93 1.17 14.55
C GLY A 521 40.21 1.09 13.72
N GLU A 522 41.34 0.76 14.36
CA GLU A 522 42.64 0.46 13.72
C GLU A 522 42.84 -1.06 13.64
N TRP A 523 43.64 -1.55 12.69
CA TRP A 523 43.91 -2.98 12.53
C TRP A 523 44.77 -3.51 13.69
N ASP A 524 44.26 -4.53 14.40
CA ASP A 524 44.94 -5.20 15.53
C ASP A 524 46.02 -6.20 15.07
N LYS A 525 46.38 -6.17 13.78
CA LYS A 525 47.40 -7.04 13.15
C LYS A 525 47.13 -8.54 13.36
N LYS A 526 45.85 -8.89 13.41
CA LYS A 526 45.35 -10.25 13.58
C LYS A 526 44.21 -10.50 12.60
N GLU A 527 44.08 -11.75 12.16
CA GLU A 527 42.84 -12.28 11.58
C GLU A 527 42.56 -13.67 12.15
N THR A 528 41.29 -14.04 12.25
CA THR A 528 40.86 -15.40 12.63
C THR A 528 40.46 -16.18 11.38
N ILE A 529 40.87 -17.45 11.30
CA ILE A 529 40.55 -18.41 10.23
C ILE A 529 40.08 -19.71 10.87
N THR A 530 39.10 -20.38 10.25
CA THR A 530 38.61 -21.69 10.65
C THR A 530 38.55 -22.59 9.41
N ILE A 531 38.94 -23.86 9.55
CA ILE A 531 39.05 -24.84 8.44
C ILE A 531 38.48 -26.21 8.84
N ASP A 532 38.36 -27.14 7.89
CA ASP A 532 37.77 -28.47 8.13
C ASP A 532 38.75 -29.51 8.71
N LYS A 533 39.90 -29.07 9.26
CA LYS A 533 40.97 -29.91 9.84
C LYS A 533 41.30 -29.44 11.25
N GLU A 534 41.44 -30.37 12.19
CA GLU A 534 42.03 -30.09 13.51
C GLU A 534 43.51 -29.69 13.36
N ILE A 535 43.91 -28.60 14.02
CA ILE A 535 45.26 -28.02 13.87
C ILE A 535 45.99 -27.80 15.19
N GLY A 536 45.29 -27.88 16.31
CA GLY A 536 45.85 -27.65 17.62
C GLY A 536 44.87 -27.84 18.74
N VAL A 537 45.33 -27.52 19.94
CA VAL A 537 44.55 -27.47 21.17
C VAL A 537 44.46 -26.02 21.62
N ASN A 538 43.25 -25.57 21.91
CA ASN A 538 42.99 -24.32 22.59
C ASN A 538 42.94 -24.56 24.10
N VAL A 539 43.73 -23.81 24.86
CA VAL A 539 43.75 -23.87 26.32
C VAL A 539 42.98 -22.68 26.86
N SER A 540 41.88 -22.96 27.58
CA SER A 540 41.04 -21.92 28.17
C SER A 540 41.77 -21.16 29.28
N MET A 541 41.74 -19.82 29.22
CA MET A 541 42.39 -18.95 30.20
C MET A 541 41.63 -18.82 31.54
N LEU A 542 40.46 -19.46 31.68
CA LEU A 542 39.61 -19.36 32.88
C LEU A 542 39.73 -20.58 33.80
N ASP A 543 39.82 -21.77 33.22
CA ASP A 543 39.76 -23.07 33.90
C ASP A 543 40.86 -24.05 33.43
N GLY A 544 41.71 -23.64 32.47
CA GLY A 544 42.78 -24.47 31.91
C GLY A 544 42.29 -25.58 30.98
N LEU A 545 41.00 -25.62 30.63
CA LEU A 545 40.43 -26.71 29.84
C LEU A 545 41.05 -26.78 28.45
N GLU A 546 41.58 -27.95 28.10
CA GLU A 546 42.12 -28.25 26.78
C GLU A 546 41.02 -28.72 25.82
N THR A 547 40.88 -28.02 24.69
CA THR A 547 39.89 -28.34 23.65
C THR A 547 40.56 -28.40 22.28
N LYS A 548 40.33 -29.48 21.52
CA LYS A 548 40.78 -29.57 20.12
C LYS A 548 40.10 -28.49 19.29
N THR A 549 40.85 -27.78 18.46
CA THR A 549 40.33 -26.70 17.61
C THR A 549 40.77 -26.83 16.15
N ASN A 550 39.86 -26.40 15.28
CA ASN A 550 40.06 -26.21 13.85
C ASN A 550 40.15 -24.71 13.47
N SER A 551 40.24 -23.83 14.47
CA SER A 551 40.33 -22.38 14.35
C SER A 551 41.69 -21.87 14.81
N PHE A 552 42.20 -20.82 14.15
CA PHE A 552 43.46 -20.16 14.50
C PHE A 552 43.42 -18.66 14.22
N LYS A 553 44.27 -17.93 14.95
CA LYS A 553 44.61 -16.53 14.69
C LYS A 553 45.96 -16.47 13.96
N ILE A 554 46.05 -15.79 12.83
CA ILE A 554 47.34 -15.35 12.27
C ILE A 554 47.69 -14.00 12.91
N HIS A 555 48.88 -13.91 13.50
CA HIS A 555 49.40 -12.69 14.13
C HIS A 555 50.52 -12.08 13.27
N TYR A 556 50.28 -10.88 12.75
CA TYR A 556 51.13 -10.16 11.80
C TYR A 556 52.15 -9.22 12.47
N SER A 557 53.34 -9.13 11.90
CA SER A 557 54.48 -8.41 12.46
C SER A 557 55.41 -7.87 11.37
N LYS A 558 56.22 -6.85 11.70
CA LYS A 558 57.22 -6.26 10.78
C LYS A 558 58.28 -7.26 10.30
N LYS A 559 58.46 -8.40 11.00
CA LYS A 559 59.48 -9.42 10.70
C LYS A 559 58.92 -10.73 10.15
N GLY A 560 57.60 -10.91 10.11
CA GLY A 560 56.97 -12.18 9.76
C GLY A 560 55.61 -12.36 10.45
N THR A 561 55.23 -13.62 10.65
CA THR A 561 53.94 -14.08 11.19
C THR A 561 54.14 -15.14 12.29
N HIS A 562 53.08 -15.46 13.02
CA HIS A 562 52.92 -16.73 13.74
C HIS A 562 51.43 -17.06 13.85
N ILE A 563 51.09 -18.33 14.06
CA ILE A 563 49.72 -18.80 14.28
C ILE A 563 49.52 -19.27 15.71
N VAL A 564 48.32 -19.06 16.22
CA VAL A 564 47.89 -19.47 17.57
C VAL A 564 46.53 -20.16 17.44
N PRO A 565 46.33 -21.39 17.94
CA PRO A 565 45.01 -22.03 17.97
C PRO A 565 44.00 -21.16 18.76
N ASN A 566 42.75 -21.17 18.34
CA ASN A 566 41.71 -20.23 18.78
C ASN A 566 40.45 -20.93 19.30
#